data_AF-A0A3C2D9P5-F1
#
_entry.id   AF-A0A3C2D9P5-F1
#
_cell.length_a   1.000
_cell.length_b   1.000
_cell.length_c   1.000
_cell.angle_alpha   90.00
_cell.angle_beta   90.00
_cell.angle_gamma   90.00
#
_symmetry.space_group_name_H-M   'P 1'
#
loop_
_entity.id
_entity.type
_entity.pdbx_description
1 polymer ?
#
loop_
_entity_poly.entity_id
_entity_poly.type
_entity_poly.pdbx_seq_one_letter_code
_entity_poly.pdbx_strand_id
1 'polypeptide(L)'
;MLKYILLNLTLLWVTSGFAQKQQTREEYIQKFYKLAISEMERSGIPASITLAQGCWESQNGNSRLATEGNNHFGIKCKAEWKGKKIYHDDDAKQECFRKYAHAEASYIDHSNFLMNSDRYNFLFQLDTKDYVGWAHGLKKAGYATDPTYAQRLIKIIEDFKLSMYDEYRDNRQLALIKQESAKSVQIGSALGRTNSKHKIEVRNGLRTIVVNEGDTYESLTKELKLKDWEIYTYNDFEKGRQPRVNEILYLSSKYKKANRQRKQHVTDYGDTMHYISQRYAIKLKPLLRRNRMDAGDEPAEGQIVYLRNKKPRKG
;
A
#
# COMPACT_ATOMS: atom_id res chain seq x y z
N MET A 1 -52.22 -24.13 -50.47
CA MET A 1 -51.01 -24.38 -49.65
C MET A 1 -50.60 -23.07 -48.98
N LEU A 2 -50.95 -22.87 -47.70
CA LEU A 2 -50.61 -21.68 -46.90
C LEU A 2 -49.17 -21.83 -46.37
N LYS A 3 -48.27 -20.90 -46.68
CA LYS A 3 -46.91 -20.82 -46.11
C LYS A 3 -46.93 -19.87 -44.91
N TYR A 4 -46.70 -20.41 -43.71
CA TYR A 4 -46.54 -19.63 -42.48
C TYR A 4 -45.15 -18.99 -42.42
N ILE A 5 -45.09 -17.67 -42.20
CA ILE A 5 -43.87 -16.91 -41.93
C ILE A 5 -43.65 -16.92 -40.42
N LEU A 6 -42.58 -17.59 -39.96
CA LEU A 6 -42.12 -17.57 -38.57
C LEU A 6 -41.30 -16.30 -38.32
N LEU A 7 -41.86 -15.38 -37.52
CA LEU A 7 -41.18 -14.18 -37.04
C LEU A 7 -40.38 -14.53 -35.78
N ASN A 8 -39.06 -14.62 -35.89
CA ASN A 8 -38.15 -14.81 -34.75
C ASN A 8 -37.95 -13.46 -34.03
N LEU A 9 -38.57 -13.31 -32.86
CA LEU A 9 -38.35 -12.17 -31.97
C LEU A 9 -37.15 -12.48 -31.05
N THR A 10 -35.95 -12.02 -31.41
CA THR A 10 -34.78 -12.11 -30.53
C THR A 10 -34.81 -10.97 -29.52
N LEU A 11 -35.05 -11.29 -28.25
CA LEU A 11 -35.02 -10.37 -27.13
C LEU A 11 -33.56 -10.07 -26.75
N LEU A 12 -33.05 -8.89 -27.11
CA LEU A 12 -31.73 -8.39 -26.72
C LEU A 12 -31.74 -8.03 -25.23
N TRP A 13 -31.14 -8.88 -24.40
CA TRP A 13 -30.83 -8.56 -23.01
C TRP A 13 -29.65 -7.57 -22.98
N VAL A 14 -29.93 -6.30 -22.72
CA VAL A 14 -28.89 -5.31 -22.42
C VAL A 14 -28.40 -5.57 -21.00
N THR A 15 -27.33 -6.35 -20.86
CA THR A 15 -26.61 -6.44 -19.59
C THR A 15 -25.80 -5.16 -19.40
N SER A 16 -26.26 -4.27 -18.53
CA SER A 16 -25.46 -3.15 -18.05
C SER A 16 -24.28 -3.69 -17.25
N GLY A 17 -23.13 -3.87 -17.91
CA GLY A 17 -21.88 -4.18 -17.24
C GLY A 17 -21.46 -2.99 -16.38
N PHE A 18 -21.38 -3.17 -15.06
CA PHE A 18 -20.74 -2.18 -14.19
C PHE A 18 -19.24 -2.16 -14.52
N ALA A 19 -18.80 -1.16 -15.29
CA ALA A 19 -17.38 -0.93 -15.51
C ALA A 19 -16.72 -0.55 -14.18
N GLN A 20 -15.75 -1.34 -13.74
CA GLN A 20 -15.01 -1.06 -12.51
C GLN A 20 -14.21 0.23 -12.70
N LYS A 21 -14.44 1.24 -11.84
CA LYS A 21 -13.74 2.53 -11.90
C LYS A 21 -12.22 2.29 -11.78
N GLN A 22 -11.48 2.63 -12.84
CA GLN A 22 -10.02 2.59 -12.83
C GLN A 22 -9.45 3.70 -11.93
N GLN A 23 -8.40 3.38 -11.19
CA GLN A 23 -7.68 4.33 -10.36
C GLN A 23 -6.83 5.24 -11.23
N THR A 24 -6.91 6.57 -11.04
CA THR A 24 -6.07 7.51 -11.79
C THR A 24 -4.62 7.50 -11.26
N ARG A 25 -3.70 8.13 -12.01
CA ARG A 25 -2.31 8.25 -11.57
C ARG A 25 -2.18 9.10 -10.32
N GLU A 26 -2.91 10.21 -10.24
CA GLU A 26 -3.00 11.08 -9.07
C GLU A 26 -3.54 10.30 -7.87
N GLU A 27 -4.62 9.53 -8.04
CA GLU A 27 -5.18 8.69 -6.97
C GLU A 27 -4.15 7.65 -6.48
N TYR A 28 -3.40 7.03 -7.40
CA TYR A 28 -2.31 6.12 -7.04
C TYR A 28 -1.18 6.81 -6.26
N ILE A 29 -0.68 7.94 -6.77
CA ILE A 29 0.37 8.72 -6.13
C ILE A 29 -0.08 9.12 -4.74
N GLN A 30 -1.27 9.70 -4.60
CA GLN A 30 -1.82 10.11 -3.30
C GLN A 30 -1.95 8.95 -2.31
N LYS A 31 -2.24 7.74 -2.81
CA LYS A 31 -2.33 6.54 -1.99
C LYS A 31 -0.96 6.07 -1.48
N PHE A 32 0.09 6.16 -2.29
CA PHE A 32 1.37 5.51 -2.01
C PHE A 32 2.56 6.44 -1.72
N TYR A 33 2.45 7.76 -1.92
CA TYR A 33 3.62 8.65 -1.82
C TYR A 33 4.35 8.58 -0.48
N LYS A 34 3.62 8.49 0.64
CA LYS A 34 4.26 8.41 1.96
C LYS A 34 4.91 7.07 2.23
N LEU A 35 4.40 5.99 1.64
CA LEU A 35 5.07 4.71 1.68
C LEU A 35 6.37 4.77 0.88
N ALA A 36 6.36 5.41 -0.29
CA ALA A 36 7.57 5.62 -1.08
C ALA A 36 8.60 6.50 -0.34
N ILE A 37 8.16 7.54 0.39
CA ILE A 37 9.04 8.34 1.26
C ILE A 37 9.61 7.48 2.39
N SER A 38 8.78 6.69 3.08
CA SER A 38 9.26 5.81 4.16
C SER A 38 10.25 4.77 3.64
N GLU A 39 10.05 4.26 2.43
CA GLU A 39 10.97 3.34 1.78
C GLU A 39 12.24 4.06 1.32
N MET A 40 12.16 5.30 0.87
CA MET A 40 13.33 6.14 0.58
C MET A 40 14.20 6.35 1.82
N GLU A 41 13.61 6.68 2.96
CA GLU A 41 14.35 6.82 4.22
C GLU A 41 15.02 5.51 4.64
N ARG A 42 14.34 4.38 4.44
CA ARG A 42 14.84 3.06 4.83
C ARG A 42 15.93 2.54 3.90
N SER A 43 15.80 2.79 2.59
CA SER A 43 16.60 2.13 1.55
C SER A 43 17.60 3.04 0.85
N GLY A 44 17.37 4.35 0.87
CA GLY A 44 18.11 5.33 0.07
C GLY A 44 17.64 5.46 -1.38
N ILE A 45 16.59 4.72 -1.80
CA ILE A 45 16.01 4.83 -3.15
C ILE A 45 15.10 6.06 -3.20
N PRO A 46 15.24 6.99 -4.17
CA PRO A 46 14.39 8.17 -4.24
C PRO A 46 12.90 7.81 -4.25
N ALA A 47 12.09 8.55 -3.49
CA ALA A 47 10.65 8.33 -3.40
C ALA A 47 9.98 8.56 -4.77
N SER A 48 10.47 9.53 -5.54
CA SER A 48 10.03 9.82 -6.91
C SER A 48 10.23 8.63 -7.83
N ILE A 49 11.38 7.94 -7.74
CA ILE A 49 11.70 6.74 -8.50
C ILE A 49 10.74 5.61 -8.12
N THR A 50 10.59 5.33 -6.83
CA THR A 50 9.70 4.28 -6.34
C THR A 50 8.24 4.52 -6.79
N LEU A 51 7.75 5.76 -6.71
CA LEU A 51 6.40 6.11 -7.17
C LEU A 51 6.25 6.00 -8.68
N ALA A 52 7.21 6.51 -9.46
CA ALA A 52 7.16 6.47 -10.91
C ALA A 52 7.17 5.03 -11.43
N GLN A 53 8.03 4.17 -10.87
CA GLN A 53 8.03 2.73 -11.17
C GLN A 53 6.69 2.12 -10.77
N GLY A 54 6.21 2.36 -9.55
CA GLY A 54 4.91 1.87 -9.11
C GLY A 54 3.78 2.28 -10.05
N CYS A 55 3.71 3.54 -10.49
CA CYS A 55 2.72 4.02 -11.45
C CYS A 55 2.82 3.32 -12.81
N TRP A 56 4.04 3.18 -13.33
CA TRP A 56 4.29 2.58 -14.63
C TRP A 56 4.00 1.07 -14.63
N GLU A 57 4.67 0.31 -13.77
CA GLU A 57 4.62 -1.15 -13.74
C GLU A 57 3.22 -1.68 -13.37
N SER A 58 2.52 -0.98 -12.46
CA SER A 58 1.20 -1.40 -12.01
C SER A 58 0.04 -0.86 -12.85
N GLN A 59 0.31 -0.04 -13.87
CA GLN A 59 -0.70 0.76 -14.58
C GLN A 59 -1.54 1.60 -13.60
N ASN A 60 -0.87 2.35 -12.71
CA ASN A 60 -1.50 3.09 -11.61
C ASN A 60 -2.37 2.20 -10.72
N GLY A 61 -1.94 0.96 -10.48
CA GLY A 61 -2.61 -0.03 -9.63
C GLY A 61 -3.71 -0.82 -10.31
N ASN A 62 -3.93 -0.64 -11.61
CA ASN A 62 -5.02 -1.27 -12.36
C ASN A 62 -4.62 -2.57 -13.07
N SER A 63 -3.32 -2.88 -13.18
CA SER A 63 -2.85 -4.11 -13.82
C SER A 63 -3.36 -5.34 -13.07
N ARG A 64 -3.42 -6.48 -13.77
CA ARG A 64 -3.78 -7.77 -13.17
C ARG A 64 -2.81 -8.17 -12.04
N LEU A 65 -1.51 -7.96 -12.26
CA LEU A 65 -0.48 -8.24 -11.25
C LEU A 65 -0.70 -7.40 -9.97
N ALA A 66 -1.10 -6.13 -10.11
CA ALA A 66 -1.39 -5.28 -8.96
C ALA A 66 -2.72 -5.63 -8.28
N THR A 67 -3.79 -5.82 -9.05
CA THR A 67 -5.15 -6.03 -8.51
C THR A 67 -5.35 -7.43 -7.92
N GLU A 68 -4.86 -8.49 -8.56
CA GLU A 68 -5.00 -9.87 -8.08
C GLU A 68 -3.77 -10.37 -7.32
N GLY A 69 -2.59 -9.82 -7.64
CA GLY A 69 -1.31 -10.24 -7.10
C GLY A 69 -0.73 -9.30 -6.04
N ASN A 70 -1.29 -8.09 -5.88
CA ASN A 70 -0.66 -7.00 -5.12
C ASN A 70 0.80 -6.73 -5.51
N ASN A 71 1.21 -7.10 -6.73
CA ASN A 71 2.55 -6.91 -7.24
C ASN A 71 2.59 -5.64 -8.08
N HIS A 72 3.04 -4.55 -7.47
CA HIS A 72 3.03 -3.22 -8.10
C HIS A 72 4.26 -2.93 -8.95
N PHE A 73 5.26 -3.81 -8.96
CA PHE A 73 6.58 -3.57 -9.56
C PHE A 73 6.99 -4.65 -10.57
N GLY A 74 6.10 -5.60 -10.88
CA GLY A 74 6.38 -6.67 -11.83
C GLY A 74 7.49 -7.63 -11.39
N ILE A 75 7.73 -7.80 -10.09
CA ILE A 75 8.86 -8.62 -9.62
C ILE A 75 8.59 -10.09 -9.93
N LYS A 76 9.45 -10.67 -10.78
CA LYS A 76 9.41 -12.09 -11.17
C LYS A 76 9.85 -13.00 -10.02
N CYS A 77 9.37 -14.24 -10.03
CA CYS A 77 9.87 -15.28 -9.14
C CYS A 77 11.31 -15.61 -9.51
N LYS A 78 12.20 -15.63 -8.53
CA LYS A 78 13.54 -16.24 -8.67
C LYS A 78 13.60 -17.57 -7.93
N ALA A 79 14.70 -18.31 -8.05
CA ALA A 79 14.86 -19.64 -7.45
C ALA A 79 14.63 -19.64 -5.93
N GLU A 80 14.99 -18.54 -5.27
CA GLU A 80 14.84 -18.31 -3.83
C GLU A 80 13.41 -17.90 -3.40
N TRP A 81 12.52 -17.56 -4.33
CA TRP A 81 11.16 -17.12 -3.99
C TRP A 81 10.27 -18.28 -3.54
N LYS A 82 9.96 -18.29 -2.23
CA LYS A 82 9.11 -19.31 -1.59
C LYS A 82 7.67 -18.84 -1.33
N GLY A 83 7.40 -17.55 -1.52
CA GLY A 83 6.08 -16.95 -1.31
C GLY A 83 5.05 -17.33 -2.37
N LYS A 84 3.86 -16.74 -2.27
CA LYS A 84 2.78 -16.97 -3.25
C LYS A 84 3.20 -16.50 -4.65
N LYS A 85 2.59 -17.11 -5.66
CA LYS A 85 2.90 -16.89 -7.07
C LYS A 85 1.62 -16.52 -7.82
N ILE A 86 1.78 -15.74 -8.88
CA ILE A 86 0.77 -15.50 -9.89
C ILE A 86 1.45 -15.65 -11.25
N TYR A 87 0.80 -16.34 -12.19
CA TYR A 87 1.30 -16.49 -13.55
C TYR A 87 0.66 -15.45 -14.45
N HIS A 88 1.48 -14.83 -15.29
CA HIS A 88 1.08 -13.78 -16.22
C HIS A 88 1.97 -13.86 -17.47
N ASP A 89 1.41 -13.53 -18.62
CA ASP A 89 2.16 -13.46 -19.86
C ASP A 89 2.82 -12.07 -19.95
N ASP A 90 4.14 -12.01 -20.10
CA ASP A 90 4.91 -10.76 -20.20
C ASP A 90 5.92 -10.84 -21.35
N ASP A 91 7.19 -11.16 -21.08
CA ASP A 91 8.19 -11.46 -22.12
C ASP A 91 7.96 -12.86 -22.73
N ALA A 92 7.48 -13.79 -21.89
CA ALA A 92 7.12 -15.15 -22.26
C ALA A 92 5.74 -15.53 -21.69
N LYS A 93 5.16 -16.61 -22.23
CA LYS A 93 3.90 -17.14 -21.72
C LYS A 93 4.10 -17.75 -20.33
N GLN A 94 3.16 -17.49 -19.43
CA GLN A 94 3.07 -18.07 -18.09
C GLN A 94 4.34 -17.85 -17.25
N GLU A 95 4.89 -16.65 -17.31
CA GLU A 95 5.98 -16.27 -16.43
C GLU A 95 5.50 -16.17 -14.98
N CYS A 96 6.37 -16.57 -14.06
CA CYS A 96 6.08 -16.55 -12.64
C CYS A 96 6.38 -15.17 -12.06
N PHE A 97 5.37 -14.57 -11.43
CA PHE A 97 5.51 -13.34 -10.67
C PHE A 97 5.22 -13.58 -9.19
N ARG A 98 5.91 -12.82 -8.34
CA ARG A 98 5.65 -12.81 -6.90
C ARG A 98 4.23 -12.31 -6.66
N LYS A 99 3.53 -12.93 -5.71
CA LYS A 99 2.20 -12.50 -5.25
C LYS A 99 2.26 -12.18 -3.76
N TYR A 100 1.72 -11.02 -3.41
CA TYR A 100 1.77 -10.47 -2.07
C TYR A 100 0.38 -10.38 -1.44
N ALA A 101 0.36 -10.28 -0.12
CA ALA A 101 -0.87 -10.13 0.63
C ALA A 101 -1.52 -8.74 0.49
N HIS A 102 -0.70 -7.71 0.24
CA HIS A 102 -1.11 -6.32 0.08
C HIS A 102 0.00 -5.54 -0.67
N ALA A 103 -0.36 -4.38 -1.20
CA ALA A 103 0.53 -3.57 -2.05
C ALA A 103 1.82 -3.20 -1.33
N GLU A 104 1.75 -2.86 -0.05
CA GLU A 104 2.89 -2.40 0.76
C GLU A 104 4.00 -3.46 0.84
N ALA A 105 3.65 -4.75 0.88
CA ALA A 105 4.63 -5.82 0.86
C ALA A 105 5.42 -5.85 -0.45
N SER A 106 4.79 -5.48 -1.57
CA SER A 106 5.50 -5.36 -2.85
C SER A 106 6.43 -4.14 -2.91
N TYR A 107 6.10 -3.04 -2.21
CA TYR A 107 6.99 -1.88 -2.08
C TYR A 107 8.25 -2.23 -1.28
N ILE A 108 8.07 -2.92 -0.14
CA ILE A 108 9.19 -3.36 0.69
C ILE A 108 10.09 -4.33 -0.07
N ASP A 109 9.50 -5.30 -0.76
CA ASP A 109 10.24 -6.28 -1.55
C ASP A 109 10.95 -5.64 -2.75
N HIS A 110 10.34 -4.65 -3.40
CA HIS A 110 10.99 -3.85 -4.43
C HIS A 110 12.24 -3.13 -3.93
N SER A 111 12.14 -2.43 -2.80
CA SER A 111 13.29 -1.75 -2.21
C SER A 111 14.40 -2.74 -1.83
N ASN A 112 14.03 -3.85 -1.20
CA ASN A 112 15.00 -4.90 -0.83
C ASN A 112 15.65 -5.55 -2.05
N PHE A 113 14.90 -5.73 -3.14
CA PHE A 113 15.42 -6.25 -4.40
C PHE A 113 16.51 -5.35 -4.98
N LEU A 114 16.31 -4.03 -4.96
CA LEU A 114 17.30 -3.07 -5.43
C LEU A 114 18.51 -2.98 -4.48
N MET A 115 18.28 -2.92 -3.17
CA MET A 115 19.36 -2.81 -2.16
C MET A 115 20.28 -4.03 -2.12
N ASN A 116 19.74 -5.24 -2.29
CA ASN A 116 20.50 -6.48 -2.10
C ASN A 116 21.11 -7.02 -3.40
N SER A 117 21.11 -6.23 -4.48
CA SER A 117 21.57 -6.69 -5.79
C SER A 117 22.78 -5.90 -6.24
N ASP A 118 23.92 -6.60 -6.38
CA ASP A 118 25.18 -6.03 -6.88
C ASP A 118 25.03 -5.26 -8.19
N ARG A 119 24.09 -5.69 -9.02
CA ARG A 119 23.71 -5.05 -10.29
C ARG A 119 23.25 -3.60 -10.12
N TYR A 120 22.57 -3.27 -9.02
CA TYR A 120 22.00 -1.94 -8.76
C TYR A 120 22.80 -1.13 -7.73
N ASN A 121 23.79 -1.73 -7.04
CA ASN A 121 24.54 -1.08 -5.95
C ASN A 121 25.15 0.28 -6.36
N PHE A 122 25.59 0.45 -7.61
CA PHE A 122 26.15 1.72 -8.07
C PHE A 122 25.15 2.89 -8.05
N LEU A 123 23.83 2.62 -8.09
CA LEU A 123 22.80 3.66 -8.00
C LEU A 123 22.80 4.35 -6.65
N PHE A 124 23.16 3.63 -5.58
CA PHE A 124 23.22 4.17 -4.23
C PHE A 124 24.44 5.07 -3.99
N GLN A 125 25.31 5.22 -4.98
CA GLN A 125 26.40 6.22 -4.98
C GLN A 125 25.95 7.57 -5.59
N LEU A 126 24.80 7.58 -6.27
CA LEU A 126 24.21 8.80 -6.82
C LEU A 126 23.57 9.62 -5.69
N ASP A 127 23.45 10.93 -5.92
CA ASP A 127 22.66 11.78 -5.04
C ASP A 127 21.20 11.29 -5.02
N THR A 128 20.59 11.26 -3.84
CA THR A 128 19.18 10.85 -3.68
C THR A 128 18.20 11.77 -4.40
N LYS A 129 18.64 12.96 -4.84
CA LYS A 129 17.86 13.90 -5.65
C LYS A 129 18.07 13.72 -7.16
N ASP A 130 19.05 12.92 -7.58
CA ASP A 130 19.35 12.68 -8.99
C ASP A 130 18.44 11.60 -9.59
N TYR A 131 17.13 11.85 -9.61
CA TYR A 131 16.16 10.91 -10.18
C TYR A 131 16.41 10.64 -11.67
N VAL A 132 17.02 11.58 -12.41
CA VAL A 132 17.40 11.38 -13.81
C VAL A 132 18.50 10.32 -13.92
N GLY A 133 19.58 10.45 -13.13
CA GLY A 133 20.65 9.47 -13.04
C GLY A 133 20.15 8.11 -12.57
N TRP A 134 19.25 8.08 -11.57
CA TRP A 134 18.60 6.84 -11.13
C TRP A 134 17.79 6.17 -12.24
N ALA A 135 16.95 6.90 -12.98
CA ALA A 135 16.13 6.33 -14.06
C ALA A 135 16.99 5.75 -15.19
N HIS A 136 18.04 6.47 -15.62
CA HIS A 136 18.98 5.97 -16.62
C HIS A 136 19.81 4.80 -16.09
N GLY A 137 20.22 4.85 -14.83
CA GLY A 137 20.98 3.79 -14.18
C GLY A 137 20.17 2.51 -14.03
N LEU A 138 18.90 2.59 -13.62
CA LEU A 138 17.97 1.45 -13.58
C LEU A 138 17.83 0.78 -14.95
N LYS A 139 17.69 1.59 -16.01
CA LYS A 139 17.66 1.09 -17.39
C LYS A 139 18.98 0.41 -17.78
N LYS A 140 20.11 1.07 -17.53
CA LYS A 140 21.46 0.55 -17.82
C LYS A 140 21.74 -0.77 -17.09
N ALA A 141 21.27 -0.88 -15.85
CA ALA A 141 21.36 -2.07 -15.02
C ALA A 141 20.43 -3.19 -15.48
N GLY A 142 19.51 -2.93 -16.42
CA GLY A 142 18.61 -3.94 -16.98
C GLY A 142 17.39 -4.23 -16.11
N TYR A 143 16.84 -3.21 -15.44
CA TYR A 143 15.54 -3.33 -14.78
C TYR A 143 14.41 -3.63 -15.79
N ALA A 144 14.44 -2.95 -16.94
CA ALA A 144 13.47 -3.14 -18.03
C ALA A 144 14.15 -3.19 -19.41
N THR A 145 13.57 -3.95 -20.34
CA THR A 145 14.04 -4.10 -21.72
C THR A 145 13.59 -2.95 -22.63
N ASP A 146 12.49 -2.26 -22.32
CA ASP A 146 11.98 -1.09 -23.07
C ASP A 146 13.06 0.01 -23.19
N PRO A 147 13.50 0.39 -24.41
CA PRO A 147 14.52 1.42 -24.61
C PRO A 147 14.09 2.80 -24.07
N THR A 148 12.79 3.05 -23.94
CA THR A 148 12.21 4.32 -23.45
C THR A 148 11.97 4.36 -21.95
N TYR A 149 12.33 3.29 -21.21
CA TYR A 149 12.01 3.15 -19.79
C TYR A 149 12.44 4.34 -18.93
N ALA A 150 13.69 4.76 -19.07
CA ALA A 150 14.22 5.89 -18.29
C ALA A 150 13.42 7.17 -18.58
N GLN A 151 13.15 7.46 -19.85
CA GLN A 151 12.39 8.64 -20.27
C GLN A 151 10.94 8.59 -19.76
N ARG A 152 10.31 7.40 -19.69
CA ARG A 152 8.97 7.24 -19.12
C ARG A 152 8.94 7.56 -17.62
N LEU A 153 9.93 7.06 -16.86
CA LEU A 153 10.01 7.37 -15.43
C LEU A 153 10.24 8.86 -15.21
N ILE A 154 11.23 9.44 -15.90
CA ILE A 154 11.53 10.89 -15.83
C ILE A 154 10.27 11.69 -16.14
N LYS A 155 9.56 11.34 -17.23
CA LYS A 155 8.32 12.02 -17.61
C LYS A 155 7.25 11.94 -16.52
N ILE A 156 7.04 10.78 -15.90
CA ILE A 156 6.08 10.65 -14.78
C ILE A 156 6.52 11.52 -13.59
N ILE A 157 7.81 11.53 -13.27
CA ILE A 157 8.36 12.34 -12.17
C ILE A 157 8.15 13.82 -12.43
N GLU A 158 8.42 14.30 -13.65
CA GLU A 158 8.27 15.70 -14.04
C GLU A 158 6.81 16.14 -14.13
N ASP A 159 5.96 15.37 -14.85
CA ASP A 159 4.54 15.69 -15.06
C ASP A 159 3.80 15.80 -13.71
N PHE A 160 4.17 14.97 -12.73
CA PHE A 160 3.52 14.90 -11.41
C PHE A 160 4.36 15.51 -10.29
N LYS A 161 5.48 16.15 -10.64
CA LYS A 161 6.42 16.80 -9.71
C LYS A 161 6.86 15.90 -8.55
N LEU A 162 7.05 14.60 -8.80
CA LEU A 162 7.31 13.60 -7.76
C LEU A 162 8.64 13.81 -7.04
N SER A 163 9.59 14.52 -7.65
CA SER A 163 10.87 14.90 -7.03
C SER A 163 10.70 15.72 -5.75
N MET A 164 9.55 16.38 -5.56
CA MET A 164 9.23 17.04 -4.29
C MET A 164 9.21 16.08 -3.09
N TYR A 165 9.00 14.78 -3.32
CA TYR A 165 9.02 13.75 -2.29
C TYR A 165 10.45 13.26 -1.99
N ASP A 166 11.43 13.54 -2.85
CA ASP A 166 12.85 13.22 -2.61
C ASP A 166 13.51 14.24 -1.67
N GLU A 167 12.95 15.44 -1.63
CA GLU A 167 13.39 16.53 -0.75
C GLU A 167 12.91 16.35 0.70
N TYR A 168 12.16 15.28 0.99
CA TYR A 168 11.58 15.00 2.29
C TYR A 168 12.66 14.72 3.34
N ARG A 169 13.25 15.81 3.85
CA ARG A 169 14.11 15.91 5.02
C ARG A 169 13.72 17.07 5.95
N ASP A 170 12.88 18.02 5.51
CA ASP A 170 12.42 19.14 6.35
C ASP A 170 11.01 19.65 5.94
N ASN A 171 10.14 19.85 6.93
CA ASN A 171 8.68 20.07 6.80
C ASN A 171 8.27 21.44 6.22
N ARG A 172 9.20 22.37 5.99
CA ARG A 172 8.89 23.75 5.56
C ARG A 172 8.51 23.90 4.10
N GLN A 173 8.99 23.02 3.22
CA GLN A 173 8.88 23.19 1.77
C GLN A 173 7.51 22.71 1.22
N LEU A 174 6.86 21.76 1.89
CA LEU A 174 5.50 21.29 1.58
C LEU A 174 4.42 22.36 1.74
N ALA A 175 4.59 23.31 2.67
CA ALA A 175 3.65 24.41 2.86
C ALA A 175 3.61 25.35 1.64
N LEU A 176 4.76 25.52 0.96
CA LEU A 176 4.88 26.39 -0.21
C LEU A 176 4.32 25.71 -1.47
N ILE A 177 4.58 24.41 -1.65
CA ILE A 177 4.08 23.65 -2.81
C ILE A 177 2.56 23.41 -2.73
N LYS A 178 2.01 23.18 -1.52
CA LYS A 178 0.54 23.14 -1.30
C LYS A 178 -0.12 24.48 -1.66
N GLN A 179 0.56 25.60 -1.47
CA GLN A 179 0.02 26.93 -1.75
C GLN A 179 -0.08 27.22 -3.25
N GLU A 180 0.86 26.70 -4.07
CA GLU A 180 0.80 26.82 -5.53
C GLU A 180 -0.22 25.87 -6.17
N SER A 181 -0.32 24.64 -5.67
CA SER A 181 -1.24 23.62 -6.20
C SER A 181 -2.70 23.83 -5.75
N ALA A 182 -2.94 24.51 -4.63
CA ALA A 182 -4.29 24.88 -4.20
C ALA A 182 -4.90 26.08 -4.96
N LYS A 183 -4.07 26.96 -5.56
CA LYS A 183 -4.55 28.11 -6.34
C LYS A 183 -5.20 27.72 -7.67
N SER A 184 -4.92 26.55 -8.21
CA SER A 184 -5.45 26.10 -9.50
C SER A 184 -6.79 25.35 -9.43
N VAL A 185 -7.32 25.08 -8.23
CA VAL A 185 -8.50 24.20 -8.04
C VAL A 185 -9.74 24.95 -7.52
N GLN A 186 -9.68 26.27 -7.36
CA GLN A 186 -10.80 27.10 -6.88
C GLN A 186 -11.90 27.36 -7.93
N ILE A 187 -12.40 26.35 -8.64
CA ILE A 187 -13.72 26.42 -9.30
C ILE A 187 -14.37 25.04 -9.18
N GLY A 188 -15.03 24.76 -8.05
CA GLY A 188 -15.69 23.47 -7.88
C GLY A 188 -16.33 23.24 -6.52
N SER A 189 -17.60 23.64 -6.42
CA SER A 189 -18.66 23.09 -5.57
C SER A 189 -18.53 23.12 -4.04
N ALA A 190 -19.25 24.09 -3.48
CA ALA A 190 -19.88 24.02 -2.17
C ALA A 190 -21.02 22.98 -2.15
N LEU A 191 -21.07 22.13 -1.12
CA LEU A 191 -22.29 21.57 -0.50
C LEU A 191 -21.90 20.80 0.78
N GLY A 192 -22.50 21.19 1.90
CA GLY A 192 -22.05 20.86 3.26
C GLY A 192 -22.18 19.39 3.67
N ARG A 193 -21.23 18.95 4.51
CA ARG A 193 -21.28 17.77 5.38
C ARG A 193 -20.17 17.90 6.42
N THR A 194 -20.54 17.88 7.70
CA THR A 194 -19.70 17.86 8.93
C THR A 194 -18.18 18.00 8.72
N ASN A 195 -17.61 19.13 9.17
CA ASN A 195 -16.17 19.51 9.08
C ASN A 195 -15.21 18.61 9.89
N SER A 196 -15.26 17.30 9.69
CA SER A 196 -14.21 16.37 10.14
C SER A 196 -13.14 16.35 9.04
N LYS A 197 -11.93 16.79 9.36
CA LYS A 197 -10.75 16.72 8.47
C LYS A 197 -10.50 15.26 8.03
N HIS A 198 -10.85 14.30 8.90
CA HIS A 198 -10.71 12.87 8.65
C HIS A 198 -11.99 12.20 8.17
N LYS A 199 -11.86 11.41 7.10
CA LYS A 199 -12.89 10.45 6.67
C LYS A 199 -12.87 9.24 7.60
N ILE A 200 -14.02 8.93 8.20
CA ILE A 200 -14.21 7.71 9.00
C ILE A 200 -14.50 6.53 8.07
N GLU A 201 -13.71 5.47 8.20
CA GLU A 201 -13.91 4.20 7.51
C GLU A 201 -14.34 3.11 8.49
N VAL A 202 -14.89 2.00 7.99
CA VAL A 202 -15.24 0.83 8.80
C VAL A 202 -14.37 -0.36 8.39
N ARG A 203 -13.61 -0.90 9.33
CA ARG A 203 -12.73 -2.07 9.14
C ARG A 203 -13.02 -3.11 10.19
N ASN A 204 -13.31 -4.34 9.76
CA ASN A 204 -13.72 -5.44 10.64
C ASN A 204 -14.92 -5.09 11.56
N GLY A 205 -15.78 -4.16 11.15
CA GLY A 205 -16.92 -3.68 11.94
C GLY A 205 -16.58 -2.59 12.97
N LEU A 206 -15.34 -2.10 13.02
CA LEU A 206 -14.93 -0.99 13.88
C LEU A 206 -14.62 0.26 13.05
N ARG A 207 -14.84 1.43 13.64
CA ARG A 207 -14.51 2.72 13.01
C ARG A 207 -13.01 2.97 13.05
N THR A 208 -12.46 3.43 11.94
CA THR A 208 -11.05 3.75 11.76
C THR A 208 -10.88 5.08 11.03
N ILE A 209 -9.72 5.69 11.19
CA ILE A 209 -9.22 6.74 10.29
C ILE A 209 -7.88 6.33 9.70
N VAL A 210 -7.46 7.07 8.68
CA VAL A 210 -6.09 7.07 8.17
C VAL A 210 -5.44 8.37 8.65
N VAL A 211 -4.27 8.27 9.28
CA VAL A 211 -3.51 9.44 9.75
C VAL A 211 -3.05 10.27 8.56
N ASN A 212 -3.38 11.56 8.58
CA ASN A 212 -2.92 12.54 7.62
C ASN A 212 -1.62 13.21 8.07
N GLU A 213 -0.98 13.88 7.13
CA GLU A 213 0.24 14.64 7.40
C GLU A 213 -0.05 15.79 8.38
N GLY A 214 0.85 15.99 9.35
CA GLY A 214 0.74 17.02 10.38
C GLY A 214 -0.25 16.68 11.50
N ASP A 215 -0.88 15.50 11.47
CA ASP A 215 -1.67 15.06 12.60
C ASP A 215 -0.78 14.75 13.80
N THR A 216 -1.19 15.23 14.95
CA THR A 216 -0.70 14.77 16.25
C THR A 216 -1.80 13.98 16.92
N TYR A 217 -1.46 13.13 17.89
CA TYR A 217 -2.52 12.48 18.67
C TYR A 217 -3.42 13.50 19.36
N GLU A 218 -2.89 14.66 19.76
CA GLU A 218 -3.67 15.77 20.32
C GLU A 218 -4.68 16.36 19.30
N SER A 219 -4.25 16.60 18.06
CA SER A 219 -5.17 17.12 17.03
C SER A 219 -6.27 16.11 16.71
N LEU A 220 -5.90 14.83 16.63
CA LEU A 220 -6.81 13.73 16.35
C LEU A 220 -7.81 13.52 17.49
N THR A 221 -7.36 13.54 18.75
CA THR A 221 -8.25 13.33 19.92
C THR A 221 -9.23 14.48 20.06
N LYS A 222 -8.79 15.73 19.82
CA LYS A 222 -9.66 16.91 19.81
C LYS A 222 -10.71 16.85 18.69
N GLU A 223 -10.30 16.54 17.47
CA GLU A 223 -11.21 16.44 16.32
C GLU A 223 -12.25 15.33 16.52
N LEU A 224 -11.79 14.14 16.91
CA LEU A 224 -12.61 12.94 17.01
C LEU A 224 -13.33 12.82 18.35
N LYS A 225 -13.14 13.81 19.24
CA LYS A 225 -13.69 13.86 20.60
C LYS A 225 -13.35 12.60 21.41
N LEU A 226 -12.11 12.14 21.30
CA LEU A 226 -11.53 11.05 22.08
C LEU A 226 -10.70 11.59 23.24
N LYS A 227 -10.52 10.79 24.28
CA LYS A 227 -9.52 11.04 25.32
C LYS A 227 -8.14 10.59 24.85
N ASP A 228 -7.08 11.23 25.31
CA ASP A 228 -5.71 10.90 24.88
C ASP A 228 -5.36 9.44 25.07
N TRP A 229 -5.73 8.84 26.21
CA TRP A 229 -5.43 7.43 26.47
C TRP A 229 -6.17 6.47 25.52
N GLU A 230 -7.32 6.88 24.95
CA GLU A 230 -8.14 6.02 24.11
C GLU A 230 -7.43 5.69 22.80
N ILE A 231 -6.83 6.67 22.13
CA ILE A 231 -6.18 6.45 20.83
C ILE A 231 -4.97 5.51 20.94
N TYR A 232 -4.16 5.66 22.01
CA TYR A 232 -3.05 4.75 22.28
C TYR A 232 -3.55 3.35 22.66
N THR A 233 -4.53 3.27 23.56
CA THR A 233 -5.03 1.99 24.09
C THR A 233 -5.74 1.18 23.02
N TYR A 234 -6.53 1.82 22.15
CA TYR A 234 -7.26 1.13 21.08
C TYR A 234 -6.32 0.58 20.02
N ASN A 235 -5.14 1.17 19.86
CA ASN A 235 -4.16 0.80 18.84
C ASN A 235 -2.94 0.03 19.38
N ASP A 236 -2.95 -0.33 20.68
CA ASP A 236 -1.86 -1.01 21.38
C ASP A 236 -0.51 -0.26 21.24
N PHE A 237 -0.53 1.07 21.37
CA PHE A 237 0.66 1.92 21.34
C PHE A 237 1.08 2.40 22.72
N GLU A 238 2.38 2.66 22.87
CA GLU A 238 2.93 3.35 24.05
C GLU A 238 2.55 4.83 24.02
N LYS A 239 2.31 5.40 25.21
CA LYS A 239 1.97 6.81 25.35
C LYS A 239 3.15 7.66 24.89
N GLY A 240 2.88 8.68 24.07
CA GLY A 240 3.91 9.62 23.58
C GLY A 240 4.56 9.20 22.27
N ARG A 241 4.27 8.00 21.74
CA ARG A 241 4.54 7.68 20.33
C ARG A 241 3.87 8.74 19.46
N GLN A 242 4.46 9.06 18.31
CA GLN A 242 3.81 9.94 17.32
C GLN A 242 3.03 9.09 16.30
N PRO A 243 1.86 9.55 15.84
CA PRO A 243 1.12 8.84 14.81
C PRO A 243 1.94 8.85 13.52
N ARG A 244 1.99 7.71 12.83
CA ARG A 244 2.69 7.62 11.54
C ARG A 244 1.71 7.95 10.45
N VAL A 245 2.17 8.70 9.47
CA VAL A 245 1.28 9.09 8.39
C VAL A 245 0.84 7.86 7.57
N ASN A 246 -0.41 7.83 7.15
CA ASN A 246 -1.11 6.68 6.56
C ASN A 246 -1.29 5.47 7.50
N GLU A 247 -0.94 5.58 8.78
CA GLU A 247 -1.29 4.59 9.79
C GLU A 247 -2.80 4.54 9.97
N ILE A 248 -3.34 3.32 10.06
CA ILE A 248 -4.75 3.11 10.36
C ILE A 248 -4.91 3.13 11.88
N LEU A 249 -5.73 4.05 12.38
CA LEU A 249 -6.06 4.14 13.79
C LEU A 249 -7.51 3.73 14.04
N TYR A 250 -7.70 2.76 14.92
CA TYR A 250 -9.01 2.40 15.46
C TYR A 250 -9.49 3.47 16.45
N LEU A 251 -10.75 3.85 16.31
CA LEU A 251 -11.43 4.83 17.16
C LEU A 251 -12.22 4.18 18.30
N SER A 252 -12.10 2.86 18.44
CA SER A 252 -12.74 2.07 19.48
C SER A 252 -11.90 0.84 19.81
N SER A 253 -12.15 0.27 20.99
CA SER A 253 -11.43 -0.91 21.46
C SER A 253 -11.52 -2.07 20.46
N LYS A 254 -10.37 -2.53 19.96
CA LYS A 254 -10.22 -3.77 19.20
C LYS A 254 -10.78 -4.98 19.96
N TYR A 255 -11.17 -6.03 19.24
CA TYR A 255 -11.75 -7.25 19.80
C TYR A 255 -10.71 -8.13 20.50
N LYS A 256 -11.17 -9.06 21.35
CA LYS A 256 -10.28 -10.10 21.93
C LYS A 256 -9.95 -11.22 20.93
N LYS A 257 -10.77 -11.41 19.88
CA LYS A 257 -10.70 -12.48 18.88
C LYS A 257 -11.15 -11.93 17.53
N ALA A 258 -10.60 -12.41 16.42
CA ALA A 258 -11.06 -12.07 15.06
C ALA A 258 -12.49 -12.57 14.81
N ASN A 259 -13.11 -12.17 13.69
CA ASN A 259 -14.36 -12.74 13.17
C ASN A 259 -14.31 -14.29 13.12
N ARG A 260 -15.44 -14.97 13.38
CA ARG A 260 -15.59 -16.43 13.32
C ARG A 260 -15.08 -17.08 12.02
N GLN A 261 -15.17 -16.38 10.90
CA GLN A 261 -14.68 -16.82 9.59
C GLN A 261 -13.14 -16.76 9.46
N ARG A 262 -12.46 -15.95 10.29
CA ARG A 262 -11.01 -15.76 10.27
C ARG A 262 -10.40 -16.35 11.54
N LYS A 263 -10.13 -17.65 11.52
CA LYS A 263 -9.65 -18.40 12.71
C LYS A 263 -8.14 -18.29 12.90
N GLN A 264 -7.40 -18.16 11.82
CA GLN A 264 -5.94 -18.22 11.74
C GLN A 264 -5.43 -17.26 10.66
N HIS A 265 -4.16 -16.91 10.76
CA HIS A 265 -3.39 -16.18 9.77
C HIS A 265 -2.06 -16.93 9.58
N VAL A 266 -1.67 -17.18 8.33
CA VAL A 266 -0.35 -17.70 7.99
C VAL A 266 0.50 -16.48 7.68
N THR A 267 1.60 -16.32 8.40
CA THR A 267 2.44 -15.13 8.31
C THR A 267 3.22 -15.13 7.00
N ASP A 268 3.28 -13.97 6.38
CA ASP A 268 4.12 -13.68 5.22
C ASP A 268 5.42 -12.96 5.70
N TYR A 269 6.40 -12.80 4.82
CA TYR A 269 7.67 -12.13 5.14
C TYR A 269 7.44 -10.69 5.63
N GLY A 270 8.00 -10.36 6.80
CA GLY A 270 7.91 -9.03 7.41
C GLY A 270 6.63 -8.76 8.22
N ASP A 271 5.72 -9.74 8.36
CA ASP A 271 4.57 -9.60 9.24
C ASP A 271 5.01 -9.40 10.70
N THR A 272 4.42 -8.39 11.35
CA THR A 272 4.55 -8.20 12.81
C THR A 272 3.27 -8.57 13.55
N MET A 273 3.36 -8.93 14.82
CA MET A 273 2.23 -9.19 15.69
C MET A 273 1.34 -7.95 15.84
N HIS A 274 1.94 -6.74 15.86
CA HIS A 274 1.19 -5.49 15.85
C HIS A 274 0.44 -5.28 14.53
N TYR A 275 1.09 -5.52 13.39
CA TYR A 275 0.43 -5.48 12.09
C TYR A 275 -0.76 -6.45 12.01
N ILE A 276 -0.57 -7.71 12.41
CA ILE A 276 -1.64 -8.73 12.43
C ILE A 276 -2.78 -8.30 13.36
N SER A 277 -2.43 -7.72 14.51
CA SER A 277 -3.38 -7.13 15.46
C SER A 277 -4.24 -6.04 14.82
N GLN A 278 -3.62 -5.11 14.09
CA GLN A 278 -4.32 -4.03 13.36
C GLN A 278 -5.17 -4.57 12.21
N ARG A 279 -4.63 -5.50 11.42
CA ARG A 279 -5.31 -6.10 10.26
C ARG A 279 -6.63 -6.78 10.60
N TYR A 280 -6.67 -7.49 11.71
CA TYR A 280 -7.85 -8.27 12.13
C TYR A 280 -8.66 -7.61 13.25
N ALA A 281 -8.35 -6.36 13.61
CA ALA A 281 -8.97 -5.64 14.72
C ALA A 281 -8.95 -6.43 16.03
N ILE A 282 -7.81 -7.06 16.37
CA ILE A 282 -7.64 -7.84 17.61
C ILE A 282 -6.65 -7.12 18.51
N LYS A 283 -6.90 -7.05 19.82
CA LYS A 283 -5.91 -6.53 20.78
C LYS A 283 -4.62 -7.36 20.76
N LEU A 284 -3.47 -6.68 20.77
CA LEU A 284 -2.15 -7.30 20.65
C LEU A 284 -1.85 -8.27 21.80
N LYS A 285 -2.06 -7.85 23.06
CA LYS A 285 -1.74 -8.70 24.22
C LYS A 285 -2.51 -10.04 24.25
N PRO A 286 -3.84 -10.07 24.02
CA PRO A 286 -4.57 -11.33 23.84
C PRO A 286 -4.10 -12.16 22.64
N LEU A 287 -3.66 -11.52 21.55
CA LEU A 287 -3.11 -12.19 20.38
C LEU A 287 -1.80 -12.91 20.70
N LEU A 288 -0.84 -12.21 21.30
CA LEU A 288 0.44 -12.76 21.77
C LEU A 288 0.23 -13.95 22.73
N ARG A 289 -0.56 -13.74 23.80
CA ARG A 289 -0.85 -14.78 24.80
C ARG A 289 -1.48 -16.04 24.18
N ARG A 290 -2.35 -15.87 23.18
CA ARG A 290 -2.99 -16.99 22.48
C ARG A 290 -1.97 -17.78 21.66
N ASN A 291 -0.96 -17.10 21.13
CA ASN A 291 0.10 -17.67 20.31
C ASN A 291 1.33 -18.10 21.11
N ARG A 292 1.30 -17.95 22.45
CA ARG A 292 2.42 -18.28 23.35
C ARG A 292 3.67 -17.50 22.96
N MET A 293 3.48 -16.22 22.73
CA MET A 293 4.51 -15.24 22.39
C MET A 293 4.52 -14.17 23.48
N ASP A 294 5.70 -13.66 23.79
CA ASP A 294 5.92 -12.57 24.72
C ASP A 294 5.89 -11.22 23.98
N ALA A 295 5.92 -10.11 24.74
CA ALA A 295 5.94 -8.78 24.13
C ALA A 295 7.27 -8.55 23.39
N GLY A 296 7.19 -8.11 22.13
CA GLY A 296 8.35 -7.93 21.26
C GLY A 296 8.65 -9.13 20.36
N ASP A 297 8.06 -10.29 20.63
CA ASP A 297 8.18 -11.45 19.74
C ASP A 297 7.46 -11.19 18.41
N GLU A 298 8.14 -11.54 17.32
CA GLU A 298 7.58 -11.50 15.97
C GLU A 298 7.46 -12.90 15.37
N PRO A 299 6.44 -13.15 14.53
CA PRO A 299 6.24 -14.48 13.96
C PRO A 299 7.29 -14.76 12.87
N ALA A 300 7.76 -16.01 12.82
CA ALA A 300 8.54 -16.45 11.66
C ALA A 300 7.66 -16.47 10.40
N GLU A 301 8.24 -16.33 9.21
CA GLU A 301 7.52 -16.54 7.95
C GLU A 301 6.89 -17.95 7.90
N GLY A 302 5.66 -18.05 7.40
CA GLY A 302 4.90 -19.30 7.32
C GLY A 302 4.32 -19.81 8.66
N GLN A 303 4.62 -19.14 9.77
CA GLN A 303 4.05 -19.46 11.08
C GLN A 303 2.53 -19.23 11.09
N ILE A 304 1.79 -20.19 11.67
CA ILE A 304 0.36 -20.00 11.92
C ILE A 304 0.16 -19.17 13.19
N VAL A 305 -0.39 -17.97 13.02
CA VAL A 305 -0.91 -17.12 14.08
C VAL A 305 -2.39 -17.41 14.28
N TYR A 306 -2.74 -17.93 15.44
CA TYR A 306 -4.09 -18.25 15.83
C TYR A 306 -4.82 -16.97 16.27
N LEU A 307 -5.92 -16.64 15.61
CA LEU A 307 -6.67 -15.39 15.83
C LEU A 307 -7.84 -15.58 16.81
N ARG A 308 -8.25 -16.83 17.06
CA ARG A 308 -9.40 -17.18 17.92
C ARG A 308 -9.09 -18.18 19.03
N ASN A 309 -8.47 -19.30 18.68
CA ASN A 309 -8.19 -20.43 19.58
C ASN A 309 -6.74 -20.42 20.07
N LYS A 310 -6.46 -20.97 21.26
CA LYS A 310 -5.08 -21.04 21.78
C LYS A 310 -4.22 -21.93 20.88
N LYS A 311 -2.98 -21.49 20.59
CA LYS A 311 -1.97 -22.30 19.91
C LYS A 311 -1.79 -23.62 20.67
N PRO A 312 -1.87 -24.78 19.99
CA PRO A 312 -1.60 -26.08 20.60
C PRO A 312 -0.25 -26.09 21.32
N ARG A 313 -0.13 -26.89 22.40
CA ARG A 313 1.20 -27.17 22.95
C ARG A 313 1.93 -28.05 21.93
N LYS A 314 3.23 -27.84 21.73
CA LYS A 314 4.05 -28.88 21.11
C LYS A 314 3.96 -30.09 22.04
N GLY A 315 3.52 -31.22 21.49
CA GLY A 315 3.47 -32.50 22.20
C GLY A 315 4.86 -33.02 22.48
#